data_AF-A0A5R8P6I9-F1
#
_entry.id   AF-A0A5R8P6I9-F1
#
_cell.length_a   1.000
_cell.length_b   1.000
_cell.length_c   1.000
_cell.angle_alpha   90.00
_cell.angle_beta   90.00
_cell.angle_gamma   90.00
#
_symmetry.space_group_name_H-M   'P 1'
#
loop_
_entity.id
_entity.type
_entity.pdbx_description
1 polymer ?
#
loop_
_entity_poly.entity_id
_entity_poly.type
_entity_poly.pdbx_seq_one_letter_code
_entity_poly.pdbx_strand_id
1 'polypeptide(L)'
;MRLTFLGNFRVDYTSETHHALSLEALGHTVIRLQESEASAAEILDTALQSEVFVWVHTHGWTTPGIDRVLYELKRRDIPTVTYHLDLWHGLQRQRDMRRDPYWKIGHFFTADRLMAEWLSDNTAVRGHYLPAAVFDQECVPAVPGDRFDVAFVGSRQYHPEWPYRQQLISWLQDTYGDRFRHYGGGSPRGIVRGAALNQVYADARVIVGDSLCLQFAYPDYWSDRVYETLGRGGFLIHPRVPGMYRTFTDRKHLVFYDFGRFDQLAELVDYYLDRADEREQIRQAGHDLVRTHHTYLDRWATILEVLGR
;
A
#
# COMPACT_ATOMS: atom_id res chain seq x y z
N MET A 1 14.09 2.11 -20.54
CA MET A 1 13.27 1.06 -21.20
C MET A 1 11.88 1.59 -21.53
N ARG A 2 11.18 0.91 -22.44
CA ARG A 2 9.75 1.16 -22.73
C ARG A 2 8.88 0.12 -22.03
N LEU A 3 7.92 0.55 -21.22
CA LEU A 3 6.96 -0.32 -20.54
C LEU A 3 5.55 -0.03 -21.02
N THR A 4 4.72 -1.07 -21.16
CA THR A 4 3.27 -0.91 -21.27
C THR A 4 2.66 -1.20 -19.92
N PHE A 5 1.83 -0.30 -19.41
CA PHE A 5 1.21 -0.44 -18.10
C PHE A 5 -0.31 -0.35 -18.23
N LEU A 6 -0.98 -1.49 -18.03
CA LEU A 6 -2.44 -1.58 -17.91
C LEU A 6 -2.85 -1.42 -16.43
N GLY A 7 -3.75 -0.47 -16.14
CA GLY A 7 -4.22 -0.24 -14.77
C GLY A 7 -5.26 0.89 -14.68
N ASN A 8 -5.57 1.32 -13.46
CA ASN A 8 -6.49 2.43 -13.24
C ASN A 8 -5.78 3.79 -13.20
N PHE A 9 -5.91 4.54 -14.29
CA PHE A 9 -5.37 5.89 -14.47
C PHE A 9 -6.47 6.98 -14.52
N ARG A 10 -7.71 6.65 -14.14
CA ARG A 10 -8.83 7.62 -14.14
C ARG A 10 -8.65 8.76 -13.14
N VAL A 11 -7.82 8.55 -12.12
CA VAL A 11 -7.51 9.53 -11.08
C VAL A 11 -6.02 9.52 -10.79
N ASP A 12 -5.52 10.62 -10.26
CA ASP A 12 -4.10 10.86 -10.02
C ASP A 12 -3.54 10.15 -8.76
N TYR A 13 -4.42 9.70 -7.87
CA TYR A 13 -4.07 9.14 -6.56
C TYR A 13 -4.21 7.61 -6.43
N THR A 14 -4.17 6.88 -7.54
CA THR A 14 -4.12 5.40 -7.53
C THR A 14 -2.69 4.90 -7.36
N SER A 15 -2.53 3.67 -6.86
CA SER A 15 -1.21 3.03 -6.82
C SER A 15 -0.63 2.91 -8.23
N GLU A 16 -1.47 2.64 -9.25
CA GLU A 16 -1.08 2.56 -10.65
C GLU A 16 -0.52 3.88 -11.19
N THR A 17 -1.18 5.01 -10.90
CA THR A 17 -0.66 6.33 -11.28
C THR A 17 0.67 6.60 -10.59
N HIS A 18 0.77 6.34 -9.28
CA HIS A 18 2.02 6.52 -8.53
C HIS A 18 3.15 5.61 -9.03
N HIS A 19 2.85 4.36 -9.37
CA HIS A 19 3.79 3.42 -9.97
C HIS A 19 4.30 3.91 -11.34
N ALA A 20 3.40 4.38 -12.21
CA ALA A 20 3.77 4.90 -13.53
C ALA A 20 4.65 6.15 -13.42
N LEU A 21 4.31 7.09 -12.53
CA LEU A 21 5.13 8.27 -12.27
C LEU A 21 6.51 7.91 -11.69
N SER A 22 6.57 6.89 -10.84
CA SER A 22 7.84 6.39 -10.28
C SER A 22 8.74 5.77 -11.35
N LEU A 23 8.17 4.95 -12.23
CA LEU A 23 8.89 4.39 -13.39
C LEU A 23 9.42 5.48 -14.34
N GLU A 24 8.64 6.53 -14.57
CA GLU A 24 9.06 7.67 -15.38
C GLU A 24 10.18 8.48 -14.70
N ALA A 25 10.10 8.65 -13.38
CA ALA A 25 11.16 9.29 -12.59
C ALA A 25 12.48 8.49 -12.61
N LEU A 26 12.41 7.15 -12.76
CA LEU A 26 13.57 6.28 -13.03
C LEU A 26 14.09 6.38 -14.48
N GLY A 27 13.52 7.27 -15.31
CA GLY A 27 13.96 7.52 -16.68
C GLY A 27 13.37 6.56 -17.72
N HIS A 28 12.27 5.87 -17.39
CA HIS A 28 11.61 4.97 -18.33
C HIS A 28 10.45 5.63 -19.07
N THR A 29 10.10 5.09 -20.23
CA THR A 29 8.91 5.51 -20.98
C THR A 29 7.76 4.57 -20.64
N VAL A 30 6.70 5.09 -20.02
CA VAL A 30 5.52 4.30 -19.64
C VAL A 30 4.35 4.61 -20.55
N ILE A 31 3.88 3.60 -21.28
CA ILE A 31 2.64 3.69 -22.07
C ILE A 31 1.49 3.20 -21.19
N ARG A 32 0.76 4.14 -20.63
CA ARG A 32 -0.37 3.90 -19.73
C ARG A 32 -1.61 3.54 -20.54
N LEU A 33 -2.22 2.40 -20.23
CA LEU A 33 -3.48 1.93 -20.81
C LEU A 33 -4.52 1.82 -19.70
N GLN A 34 -5.68 2.41 -19.92
CA GLN A 34 -6.77 2.39 -18.95
C GLN A 34 -7.46 1.02 -18.96
N GLU A 35 -7.39 0.30 -17.85
CA GLU A 35 -8.13 -0.95 -17.67
C GLU A 35 -9.64 -0.69 -17.77
N SER A 36 -10.39 -1.66 -18.29
CA SER A 36 -11.80 -1.59 -18.71
C SER A 36 -12.09 -0.80 -19.99
N GLU A 37 -11.11 -0.07 -20.55
CA GLU A 37 -11.28 0.73 -21.77
C GLU A 37 -10.38 0.24 -22.91
N ALA A 38 -9.10 -0.01 -22.63
CA ALA A 38 -8.14 -0.48 -23.62
C ALA A 38 -8.52 -1.85 -24.18
N SER A 39 -8.50 -1.97 -25.51
CA SER A 39 -8.84 -3.23 -26.19
C SER A 39 -7.70 -4.23 -26.12
N ALA A 40 -7.99 -5.54 -26.19
CA ALA A 40 -6.94 -6.56 -26.25
C ALA A 40 -5.95 -6.36 -27.42
N ALA A 41 -6.42 -5.82 -28.56
CA ALA A 41 -5.56 -5.51 -29.69
C ALA A 41 -4.58 -4.38 -29.36
N GLU A 42 -5.07 -3.28 -28.80
CA GLU A 42 -4.24 -2.15 -28.38
C GLU A 42 -3.23 -2.55 -27.29
N ILE A 43 -3.67 -3.33 -26.31
CA ILE A 43 -2.79 -3.85 -25.25
C ILE A 43 -1.68 -4.70 -25.87
N LEU A 44 -2.03 -5.65 -26.74
CA LEU A 44 -1.05 -6.53 -27.38
C LEU A 44 -0.07 -5.74 -28.26
N ASP A 45 -0.57 -4.87 -29.14
CA ASP A 45 0.26 -4.11 -30.09
C ASP A 45 1.26 -3.21 -29.37
N THR A 46 0.84 -2.60 -28.25
CA THR A 46 1.73 -1.76 -27.44
C THR A 46 2.72 -2.62 -26.64
N ALA A 47 2.24 -3.69 -26.00
CA ALA A 47 3.08 -4.55 -25.17
C ALA A 47 4.16 -5.30 -25.99
N LEU A 48 3.87 -5.66 -27.25
CA LEU A 48 4.86 -6.26 -28.17
C LEU A 48 6.01 -5.31 -28.55
N GLN A 49 5.85 -4.01 -28.32
CA GLN A 49 6.88 -2.98 -28.54
C GLN A 49 7.60 -2.58 -27.24
N SER A 50 7.22 -3.19 -26.11
CA SER A 50 7.72 -2.87 -24.79
C SER A 50 8.61 -4.00 -24.25
N GLU A 51 9.52 -3.66 -23.36
CA GLU A 51 10.43 -4.62 -22.72
C GLU A 51 9.80 -5.35 -21.54
N VAL A 52 8.73 -4.76 -20.98
CA VAL A 52 7.94 -5.26 -19.86
C VAL A 52 6.47 -4.85 -20.06
N PHE A 53 5.55 -5.78 -19.78
CA PHE A 53 4.14 -5.50 -19.64
C PHE A 53 3.74 -5.53 -18.16
N VAL A 54 3.34 -4.39 -17.62
CA VAL A 54 2.84 -4.24 -16.26
C VAL A 54 1.31 -4.30 -16.29
N TRP A 55 0.71 -5.09 -15.41
CA TRP A 55 -0.73 -5.08 -15.18
C TRP A 55 -1.04 -5.06 -13.69
N VAL A 56 -1.71 -4.00 -13.22
CA VAL A 56 -2.32 -3.96 -11.89
C VAL A 56 -3.82 -3.98 -12.08
N HIS A 57 -4.46 -5.04 -11.61
CA HIS A 57 -5.87 -5.31 -11.87
C HIS A 57 -6.78 -4.65 -10.81
N THR A 58 -7.74 -3.85 -11.26
CA THR A 58 -8.78 -3.29 -10.41
C THR A 58 -9.89 -4.30 -10.19
N HIS A 59 -10.13 -4.63 -8.92
CA HIS A 59 -11.15 -5.60 -8.54
C HIS A 59 -12.54 -5.29 -9.12
N GLY A 60 -13.15 -6.29 -9.76
CA GLY A 60 -14.48 -6.19 -10.35
C GLY A 60 -14.50 -5.62 -11.77
N TRP A 61 -13.36 -5.18 -12.30
CA TRP A 61 -13.25 -4.81 -13.71
C TRP A 61 -12.98 -6.05 -14.57
N THR A 62 -13.19 -5.90 -15.88
CA THR A 62 -12.90 -6.97 -16.84
C THR A 62 -12.12 -6.40 -18.00
N THR A 63 -11.16 -7.18 -18.49
CA THR A 63 -10.35 -6.84 -19.67
C THR A 63 -10.55 -7.95 -20.71
N PRO A 64 -11.59 -7.86 -21.56
CA PRO A 64 -11.91 -8.91 -22.52
C PRO A 64 -10.73 -9.23 -23.43
N GLY A 65 -10.40 -10.52 -23.57
CA GLY A 65 -9.31 -10.99 -24.44
C GLY A 65 -7.90 -10.93 -23.84
N ILE A 66 -7.76 -10.52 -22.57
CA ILE A 66 -6.45 -10.43 -21.90
C ILE A 66 -5.72 -11.78 -21.81
N ASP A 67 -6.44 -12.91 -21.74
CA ASP A 67 -5.84 -14.26 -21.79
C ASP A 67 -4.99 -14.47 -23.04
N ARG A 68 -5.48 -14.02 -24.21
CA ARG A 68 -4.77 -14.13 -25.48
C ARG A 68 -3.54 -13.23 -25.49
N VAL A 69 -3.66 -12.03 -24.91
CA VAL A 69 -2.53 -11.10 -24.75
C VAL A 69 -1.43 -11.76 -23.92
N LEU A 70 -1.75 -12.24 -22.72
CA LEU A 70 -0.78 -12.90 -21.84
C LEU A 70 -0.12 -14.12 -22.49
N TYR A 71 -0.90 -14.92 -23.24
CA TYR A 71 -0.38 -16.06 -24.00
C TYR A 71 0.64 -15.63 -25.06
N GLU A 72 0.33 -14.62 -25.88
CA GLU A 72 1.25 -14.15 -26.92
C GLU A 72 2.50 -13.47 -26.34
N LEU A 73 2.38 -12.69 -25.27
CA LEU A 73 3.52 -12.09 -24.58
C LEU A 73 4.47 -13.16 -24.02
N LYS A 74 3.91 -14.22 -23.42
CA LYS A 74 4.71 -15.38 -22.97
C LYS A 74 5.44 -16.07 -24.12
N ARG A 75 4.80 -16.24 -25.28
CA ARG A 75 5.44 -16.82 -26.48
C ARG A 75 6.58 -15.98 -27.04
N ARG A 76 6.55 -14.67 -26.80
CA ARG A 76 7.58 -13.71 -27.24
C ARG A 76 8.61 -13.42 -26.17
N ASP A 77 8.56 -14.12 -25.04
CA ASP A 77 9.44 -13.93 -23.88
C ASP A 77 9.41 -12.48 -23.34
N ILE A 78 8.26 -11.83 -23.43
CA ILE A 78 8.03 -10.51 -22.83
C ILE A 78 7.53 -10.72 -21.40
N PRO A 79 8.27 -10.27 -20.37
CA PRO A 79 7.86 -10.43 -18.99
C PRO A 79 6.56 -9.68 -18.71
N THR A 80 5.61 -10.39 -18.11
CA THR A 80 4.38 -9.81 -17.58
C THR A 80 4.50 -9.74 -16.06
N VAL A 81 4.23 -8.57 -15.49
CA VAL A 81 4.48 -8.30 -14.07
C VAL A 81 3.32 -7.57 -13.41
N THR A 82 3.06 -7.91 -12.16
CA THR A 82 2.22 -7.09 -11.27
C THR A 82 2.91 -6.83 -9.95
N TYR A 83 2.51 -5.75 -9.29
CA TYR A 83 2.86 -5.44 -7.91
C TYR A 83 1.60 -5.02 -7.16
N HIS A 84 1.13 -5.86 -6.23
CA HIS A 84 -0.15 -5.66 -5.54
C HIS A 84 0.00 -5.73 -4.01
N LEU A 85 -0.66 -4.80 -3.31
CA LEU A 85 -0.51 -4.59 -1.86
C LEU A 85 -1.54 -5.33 -1.01
N ASP A 86 -2.41 -6.13 -1.63
CA ASP A 86 -3.61 -6.65 -0.98
C ASP A 86 -3.43 -8.09 -0.50
N LEU A 87 -4.06 -8.42 0.62
CA LEU A 87 -4.17 -9.78 1.14
C LEU A 87 -5.31 -10.54 0.44
N TRP A 88 -5.07 -11.73 -0.14
CA TRP A 88 -6.17 -12.57 -0.66
C TRP A 88 -6.53 -13.73 0.26
N HIS A 89 -5.52 -14.46 0.78
CA HIS A 89 -5.76 -15.67 1.54
C HIS A 89 -6.59 -15.41 2.81
N GLY A 90 -7.60 -16.24 3.03
CA GLY A 90 -8.52 -16.12 4.17
C GLY A 90 -9.63 -15.08 3.99
N LEU A 91 -9.67 -14.34 2.88
CA LEU A 91 -10.76 -13.41 2.55
C LEU A 91 -11.71 -14.00 1.49
N GLN A 92 -12.95 -13.49 1.42
CA GLN A 92 -13.90 -13.84 0.37
C GLN A 92 -13.34 -13.67 -1.05
N ARG A 93 -12.47 -12.67 -1.27
CA ARG A 93 -11.82 -12.43 -2.57
C ARG A 93 -10.82 -13.50 -2.97
N GLN A 94 -10.41 -14.42 -2.08
CA GLN A 94 -9.54 -15.55 -2.42
C GLN A 94 -10.08 -16.38 -3.61
N ARG A 95 -11.42 -16.40 -3.81
CA ARG A 95 -12.05 -17.07 -4.95
C ARG A 95 -11.62 -16.52 -6.32
N ASP A 96 -11.21 -15.26 -6.37
CA ASP A 96 -10.80 -14.58 -7.60
C ASP A 96 -9.51 -15.21 -8.15
N MET A 97 -8.66 -15.76 -7.27
CA MET A 97 -7.41 -16.48 -7.60
C MET A 97 -7.60 -17.64 -8.56
N ARG A 98 -8.82 -18.18 -8.67
CA ARG A 98 -9.13 -19.33 -9.54
C ARG A 98 -9.87 -18.94 -10.82
N ARG A 99 -10.40 -17.72 -10.89
CA ARG A 99 -11.37 -17.32 -11.92
C ARG A 99 -10.81 -16.24 -12.84
N ASP A 100 -9.94 -15.39 -12.34
CA ASP A 100 -9.47 -14.23 -13.08
C ASP A 100 -8.19 -14.54 -13.88
N PRO A 101 -8.11 -14.16 -15.18
CA PRO A 101 -6.88 -14.20 -15.97
C PRO A 101 -5.67 -13.52 -15.32
N TYR A 102 -5.89 -12.58 -14.41
CA TYR A 102 -4.86 -11.90 -13.63
C TYR A 102 -3.88 -12.86 -12.95
N TRP A 103 -4.35 -14.03 -12.53
CA TRP A 103 -3.53 -15.05 -11.88
C TRP A 103 -2.72 -15.91 -12.86
N LYS A 104 -2.64 -15.51 -14.14
CA LYS A 104 -1.78 -16.10 -15.17
C LYS A 104 -0.58 -15.22 -15.52
N ILE A 105 -0.40 -14.10 -14.82
CA ILE A 105 0.75 -13.21 -15.00
C ILE A 105 2.07 -13.94 -14.69
N GLY A 106 3.17 -13.56 -15.33
CA GLY A 106 4.44 -14.27 -15.21
C GLY A 106 5.12 -14.06 -13.87
N HIS A 107 5.19 -12.80 -13.42
CA HIS A 107 5.80 -12.39 -12.17
C HIS A 107 4.78 -11.63 -11.30
N PHE A 108 4.59 -12.06 -10.06
CA PHE A 108 3.63 -11.47 -9.14
C PHE A 108 4.33 -10.99 -7.88
N PHE A 109 4.58 -9.68 -7.79
CA PHE A 109 5.11 -9.05 -6.60
C PHE A 109 3.97 -8.71 -5.64
N THR A 110 4.12 -9.04 -4.37
CA THR A 110 3.09 -8.81 -3.37
C THR A 110 3.62 -8.50 -1.98
N ALA A 111 2.87 -7.69 -1.24
CA ALA A 111 3.10 -7.40 0.17
C ALA A 111 2.78 -8.57 1.11
N ASP A 112 2.22 -9.70 0.63
CA ASP A 112 1.99 -10.92 1.42
C ASP A 112 3.01 -12.00 1.06
N ARG A 113 3.95 -12.28 1.97
CA ARG A 113 4.98 -13.32 1.77
C ARG A 113 4.37 -14.71 1.57
N LEU A 114 3.33 -15.05 2.32
CA LEU A 114 2.70 -16.37 2.22
C LEU A 114 2.03 -16.55 0.85
N MET A 115 1.43 -15.50 0.30
CA MET A 115 0.89 -15.54 -1.06
C MET A 115 1.99 -15.67 -2.11
N ALA A 116 3.11 -14.96 -1.97
CA ALA A 116 4.24 -15.07 -2.89
C ALA A 116 4.82 -16.50 -2.94
N GLU A 117 5.03 -17.12 -1.77
CA GLU A 117 5.48 -18.50 -1.63
C GLU A 117 4.44 -19.47 -2.23
N TRP A 118 3.16 -19.29 -1.86
CA TRP A 118 2.08 -20.13 -2.38
C TRP A 118 1.98 -20.10 -3.90
N LEU A 119 2.08 -18.92 -4.52
CA LEU A 119 2.04 -18.78 -5.98
C LEU A 119 3.19 -19.57 -6.65
N SER A 120 4.40 -19.44 -6.12
CA SER A 120 5.58 -20.12 -6.66
C SER A 120 5.50 -21.64 -6.50
N ASP A 121 4.96 -22.12 -5.39
CA ASP A 121 4.89 -23.56 -5.08
C ASP A 121 3.71 -24.26 -5.76
N ASN A 122 2.62 -23.54 -6.06
CA ASN A 122 1.35 -24.15 -6.47
C ASN A 122 0.87 -23.75 -7.86
N THR A 123 1.57 -22.84 -8.54
CA THR A 123 1.16 -22.33 -9.85
C THR A 123 2.36 -22.16 -10.79
N ALA A 124 2.09 -21.73 -12.03
CA ALA A 124 3.15 -21.35 -12.97
C ALA A 124 3.63 -19.89 -12.79
N VAL A 125 3.02 -19.14 -11.87
CA VAL A 125 3.37 -17.74 -11.56
C VAL A 125 4.57 -17.72 -10.64
N ARG A 126 5.55 -16.86 -10.93
CA ARG A 126 6.68 -16.61 -10.01
C ARG A 126 6.24 -15.55 -9.00
N GLY A 127 6.00 -15.95 -7.76
CA GLY A 127 5.64 -15.04 -6.68
C GLY A 127 6.86 -14.41 -6.03
N HIS A 128 6.80 -13.11 -5.73
CA HIS A 128 7.88 -12.34 -5.12
C HIS A 128 7.33 -11.56 -3.93
N TYR A 129 7.90 -11.77 -2.75
CA TYR A 129 7.58 -10.92 -1.61
C TYR A 129 8.25 -9.55 -1.77
N LEU A 130 7.44 -8.50 -1.74
CA LEU A 130 7.90 -7.13 -1.80
C LEU A 130 6.95 -6.26 -0.96
N PRO A 131 7.39 -5.72 0.18
CA PRO A 131 6.50 -4.95 1.05
C PRO A 131 6.06 -3.65 0.37
N ALA A 132 4.95 -3.09 0.86
CA ALA A 132 4.42 -1.81 0.39
C ALA A 132 5.45 -0.66 0.45
N ALA A 133 5.10 0.45 -0.18
CA ALA A 133 5.89 1.67 -0.25
C ALA A 133 4.98 2.89 -0.38
N VAL A 134 5.57 4.07 -0.50
CA VAL A 134 4.87 5.35 -0.67
C VAL A 134 5.37 6.07 -1.92
N PHE A 135 4.55 6.96 -2.48
CA PHE A 135 4.98 7.80 -3.60
C PHE A 135 5.95 8.88 -3.13
N ASP A 136 7.13 8.93 -3.73
CA ASP A 136 8.26 9.77 -3.30
C ASP A 136 7.94 11.26 -3.34
N GLN A 137 7.20 11.70 -4.35
CA GLN A 137 6.84 13.12 -4.53
C GLN A 137 5.86 13.61 -3.45
N GLU A 138 5.15 12.69 -2.80
CA GLU A 138 4.26 13.01 -1.69
C GLU A 138 4.95 12.89 -0.32
N CYS A 139 6.19 12.40 -0.27
CA CYS A 139 7.00 12.31 0.95
C CYS A 139 7.57 13.69 1.35
N VAL A 140 6.67 14.65 1.54
CA VAL A 140 6.97 16.04 1.88
C VAL A 140 6.19 16.39 3.14
N PRO A 141 6.87 16.63 4.27
CA PRO A 141 6.20 17.08 5.50
C PRO A 141 5.54 18.44 5.26
N ALA A 142 4.28 18.56 5.68
CA ALA A 142 3.59 19.84 5.72
C ALA A 142 3.92 20.60 7.02
N VAL A 143 3.75 21.92 7.01
CA VAL A 143 3.85 22.73 8.23
C VAL A 143 2.54 22.58 9.01
N PRO A 144 2.59 22.22 10.31
CA PRO A 144 1.39 22.12 11.14
C PRO A 144 0.61 23.44 11.19
N GLY A 145 -0.70 23.35 10.97
CA GLY A 145 -1.67 24.43 11.09
C GLY A 145 -2.57 24.21 12.32
N ASP A 146 -3.80 23.76 12.12
CA ASP A 146 -4.77 23.48 13.19
C ASP A 146 -4.47 22.13 13.84
N ARG A 147 -3.56 22.13 14.82
CA ARG A 147 -3.18 20.88 15.50
C ARG A 147 -4.33 20.28 16.29
N PHE A 148 -4.44 18.95 16.22
CA PHE A 148 -5.35 18.14 17.02
C PHE A 148 -4.65 16.87 17.49
N ASP A 149 -5.24 16.16 18.44
CA ASP A 149 -4.51 15.14 19.18
C ASP A 149 -4.39 13.82 18.43
N VAL A 150 -5.50 13.20 18.04
CA VAL A 150 -5.49 11.83 17.52
C VAL A 150 -6.18 11.73 16.18
N ALA A 151 -5.57 11.02 15.22
CA ALA A 151 -6.15 10.75 13.91
C ALA A 151 -6.21 9.26 13.59
N PHE A 152 -7.20 8.88 12.79
CA PHE A 152 -7.17 7.64 12.00
C PHE A 152 -7.45 7.98 10.53
N VAL A 153 -6.64 7.45 9.62
CA VAL A 153 -6.81 7.63 8.16
C VAL A 153 -7.08 6.28 7.50
N GLY A 154 -8.28 6.13 6.94
CA GLY A 154 -8.73 4.93 6.22
C GLY A 154 -10.23 4.72 6.33
N SER A 155 -10.85 4.07 5.36
CA SER A 155 -12.29 3.80 5.39
C SER A 155 -12.67 2.91 6.57
N ARG A 156 -13.76 3.28 7.27
CA ARG A 156 -14.30 2.55 8.42
C ARG A 156 -14.78 1.16 8.02
N GLN A 157 -15.57 1.08 6.95
CA GLN A 157 -15.94 -0.16 6.30
C GLN A 157 -14.79 -0.61 5.40
N TYR A 158 -14.36 -1.86 5.56
CA TYR A 158 -13.25 -2.43 4.81
C TYR A 158 -13.56 -3.87 4.38
N HIS A 159 -12.97 -4.87 5.03
CA HIS A 159 -13.30 -6.27 4.79
C HIS A 159 -14.24 -6.81 5.88
N PRO A 160 -15.27 -7.61 5.54
CA PRO A 160 -16.15 -8.22 6.53
C PRO A 160 -15.39 -9.15 7.50
N GLU A 161 -14.27 -9.74 7.06
CA GLU A 161 -13.37 -10.57 7.88
C GLU A 161 -12.51 -9.74 8.84
N TRP A 162 -12.58 -8.40 8.78
CA TRP A 162 -11.78 -7.49 9.61
C TRP A 162 -12.62 -6.49 10.40
N PRO A 163 -13.40 -6.97 11.39
CA PRO A 163 -14.22 -6.09 12.23
C PRO A 163 -13.37 -5.16 13.10
N TYR A 164 -12.09 -5.49 13.32
CA TYR A 164 -11.20 -4.74 14.19
C TYR A 164 -11.08 -3.26 13.83
N ARG A 165 -11.07 -2.90 12.53
CA ARG A 165 -10.98 -1.48 12.14
C ARG A 165 -12.16 -0.66 12.68
N GLN A 166 -13.36 -1.21 12.61
CA GLN A 166 -14.55 -0.53 13.12
C GLN A 166 -14.52 -0.42 14.64
N GLN A 167 -14.07 -1.48 15.33
CA GLN A 167 -13.89 -1.49 16.77
C GLN A 167 -12.86 -0.44 17.21
N LEU A 168 -11.70 -0.37 16.53
CA LEU A 168 -10.65 0.59 16.79
C LEU A 168 -11.13 2.03 16.61
N ILE A 169 -11.79 2.35 15.48
CA ILE A 169 -12.29 3.72 15.22
C ILE A 169 -13.37 4.10 16.24
N SER A 170 -14.28 3.18 16.58
CA SER A 170 -15.27 3.43 17.65
C SER A 170 -14.60 3.66 18.99
N TRP A 171 -13.66 2.81 19.37
CA TRP A 171 -12.93 2.95 20.62
C TRP A 171 -12.15 4.27 20.70
N LEU A 172 -11.49 4.69 19.61
CA LEU A 172 -10.81 5.99 19.53
C LEU A 172 -11.80 7.15 19.70
N GLN A 173 -12.97 7.06 19.06
CA GLN A 173 -14.02 8.08 19.19
C GLN A 173 -14.58 8.15 20.62
N ASP A 174 -14.82 7.01 21.26
CA ASP A 174 -15.36 6.92 22.62
C ASP A 174 -14.34 7.38 23.67
N THR A 175 -13.05 7.12 23.44
CA THR A 175 -11.96 7.45 24.37
C THR A 175 -11.54 8.92 24.28
N TYR A 176 -11.45 9.46 23.05
CA TYR A 176 -10.87 10.79 22.82
C TYR A 176 -11.88 11.85 22.41
N GLY A 177 -13.13 11.49 22.11
CA GLY A 177 -14.19 12.45 21.82
C GLY A 177 -13.85 13.40 20.67
N ASP A 178 -13.89 14.70 20.96
CA ASP A 178 -13.57 15.80 20.04
C ASP A 178 -12.07 15.92 19.69
N ARG A 179 -11.21 15.31 20.51
CA ARG A 179 -9.76 15.25 20.30
C ARG A 179 -9.37 14.27 19.19
N PHE A 180 -10.28 13.37 18.80
CA PHE A 180 -10.10 12.41 17.72
C PHE A 180 -10.74 12.87 16.41
N ARG A 181 -10.03 12.66 15.29
CA ARG A 181 -10.53 12.90 13.94
C ARG A 181 -10.33 11.68 13.06
N HIS A 182 -11.41 11.15 12.49
CA HIS A 182 -11.37 10.10 11.47
C HIS A 182 -11.42 10.72 10.06
N TYR A 183 -10.56 10.27 9.15
CA TYR A 183 -10.59 10.60 7.73
C TYR A 183 -10.70 9.32 6.89
N GLY A 184 -11.64 9.26 5.96
CA GLY A 184 -11.89 8.09 5.10
C GLY A 184 -13.38 7.84 4.84
N GLY A 185 -13.70 6.78 4.08
CA GLY A 185 -15.09 6.35 3.88
C GLY A 185 -15.79 6.05 5.21
N GLY A 186 -17.02 6.52 5.37
CA GLY A 186 -17.77 6.41 6.63
C GLY A 186 -17.42 7.48 7.69
N SER A 187 -16.52 8.43 7.39
CA SER A 187 -16.28 9.63 8.20
C SER A 187 -17.08 10.83 7.69
N PRO A 188 -17.59 11.72 8.58
CA PRO A 188 -18.12 13.03 8.16
C PRO A 188 -17.05 13.95 7.55
N ARG A 189 -15.76 13.69 7.81
CA ARG A 189 -14.64 14.45 7.22
C ARG A 189 -14.25 13.97 5.82
N GLY A 190 -14.83 12.87 5.35
CA GLY A 190 -14.60 12.34 4.01
C GLY A 190 -13.18 11.81 3.79
N ILE A 191 -12.87 11.52 2.52
CA ILE A 191 -11.58 11.01 2.08
C ILE A 191 -10.66 12.19 1.74
N VAL A 192 -9.42 12.15 2.23
CA VAL A 192 -8.37 13.13 1.94
C VAL A 192 -7.21 12.45 1.20
N ARG A 193 -6.56 13.18 0.28
CA ARG A 193 -5.47 12.71 -0.60
C ARG A 193 -4.46 13.82 -0.82
N GLY A 194 -3.31 13.53 -1.43
CA GLY A 194 -2.39 14.57 -1.86
C GLY A 194 -1.82 15.40 -0.70
N ALA A 195 -1.54 16.67 -1.00
CA ALA A 195 -1.09 17.65 -0.01
C ALA A 195 -2.06 17.81 1.19
N ALA A 196 -3.37 17.60 0.98
CA ALA A 196 -4.34 17.66 2.08
C ALA A 196 -4.15 16.50 3.08
N LEU A 197 -3.75 15.32 2.61
CA LEU A 197 -3.38 14.21 3.48
C LEU A 197 -2.07 14.51 4.23
N ASN A 198 -1.09 15.14 3.59
CA ASN A 198 0.13 15.59 4.26
C ASN A 198 -0.20 16.59 5.38
N GLN A 199 -1.15 17.50 5.16
CA GLN A 199 -1.61 18.43 6.18
C GLN A 199 -2.26 17.71 7.37
N VAL A 200 -3.10 16.70 7.13
CA VAL A 200 -3.66 15.87 8.22
C VAL A 200 -2.57 15.22 9.06
N TYR A 201 -1.51 14.70 8.43
CA TYR A 201 -0.39 14.10 9.16
C TYR A 201 0.48 15.11 9.90
N ALA A 202 0.60 16.35 9.41
CA ALA A 202 1.30 17.43 10.11
C ALA A 202 0.49 17.97 11.31
N ASP A 203 -0.83 18.08 11.16
CA ASP A 203 -1.74 18.62 12.16
C ASP A 203 -1.99 17.63 13.31
N ALA A 204 -2.14 16.34 12.99
CA ALA A 204 -2.30 15.29 13.99
C ALA A 204 -1.04 15.13 14.84
N ARG A 205 -1.19 15.13 16.17
CA ARG A 205 -0.08 14.80 17.07
C ARG A 205 0.21 13.31 17.03
N VAL A 206 -0.82 12.47 17.07
CA VAL A 206 -0.72 11.00 17.05
C VAL A 206 -1.63 10.43 15.98
N ILE A 207 -1.07 9.59 15.10
CA ILE A 207 -1.84 8.80 14.15
C ILE A 207 -1.90 7.38 14.69
N VAL A 208 -3.09 6.81 14.76
CA VAL A 208 -3.28 5.39 15.08
C VAL A 208 -3.58 4.65 13.79
N GLY A 209 -2.85 3.57 13.53
CA GLY A 209 -3.04 2.70 12.38
C GLY A 209 -3.56 1.32 12.77
N ASP A 210 -4.07 0.62 11.76
CA ASP A 210 -4.34 -0.82 11.83
C ASP A 210 -3.63 -1.55 10.68
N SER A 211 -3.78 -2.88 10.66
CA SER A 211 -3.43 -3.70 9.51
C SER A 211 -4.42 -4.84 9.39
N LEU A 212 -4.88 -5.15 8.18
CA LEU A 212 -5.65 -6.37 7.91
C LEU A 212 -4.74 -7.59 8.03
N CYS A 213 -4.52 -8.04 9.26
CA CYS A 213 -3.71 -9.22 9.54
C CYS A 213 -4.59 -10.23 10.27
N LEU A 214 -5.24 -11.12 9.50
CA LEU A 214 -6.21 -12.07 10.05
C LEU A 214 -5.59 -12.88 11.18
N GLN A 215 -6.19 -12.78 12.38
CA GLN A 215 -5.71 -13.42 13.61
C GLN A 215 -4.23 -13.12 13.95
N PHE A 216 -3.65 -12.08 13.36
CA PHE A 216 -2.21 -11.78 13.41
C PHE A 216 -1.33 -12.96 12.96
N ALA A 217 -1.85 -13.80 12.06
CA ALA A 217 -1.18 -15.00 11.54
C ALA A 217 -0.31 -14.75 10.30
N TYR A 218 -0.27 -13.52 9.77
CA TYR A 218 0.55 -13.13 8.61
C TYR A 218 1.75 -12.31 9.10
N PRO A 219 2.90 -12.95 9.40
CA PRO A 219 4.01 -12.28 10.06
C PRO A 219 4.66 -11.20 9.20
N ASP A 220 4.38 -11.12 7.90
CA ASP A 220 5.06 -10.20 6.97
C ASP A 220 4.11 -9.33 6.14
N TYR A 221 2.84 -9.34 6.49
CA TYR A 221 1.83 -8.51 5.85
C TYR A 221 1.41 -7.37 6.77
N TRP A 222 1.63 -6.14 6.30
CA TRP A 222 1.09 -4.95 6.95
C TRP A 222 0.61 -3.92 5.93
N SER A 223 -0.32 -3.06 6.37
CA SER A 223 -0.88 -1.99 5.53
C SER A 223 0.22 -1.06 5.02
N ASP A 224 0.09 -0.71 3.74
CA ASP A 224 0.72 0.44 3.09
C ASP A 224 0.67 1.74 3.91
N ARG A 225 -0.36 1.93 4.74
CA ARG A 225 -0.49 3.05 5.69
C ARG A 225 0.77 3.29 6.52
N VAL A 226 1.53 2.26 6.85
CA VAL A 226 2.81 2.44 7.57
C VAL A 226 3.74 3.34 6.75
N TYR A 227 3.88 3.07 5.46
CA TYR A 227 4.71 3.87 4.55
C TYR A 227 4.05 5.21 4.23
N GLU A 228 2.74 5.25 4.01
CA GLU A 228 2.02 6.51 3.75
C GLU A 228 2.12 7.48 4.92
N THR A 229 1.90 7.02 6.16
CA THR A 229 1.97 7.88 7.35
C THR A 229 3.39 8.33 7.62
N LEU A 230 4.35 7.40 7.70
CA LEU A 230 5.74 7.76 8.00
C LEU A 230 6.36 8.59 6.86
N GLY A 231 6.18 8.17 5.61
CA GLY A 231 6.69 8.85 4.42
C GLY A 231 6.18 10.27 4.27
N ARG A 232 4.95 10.58 4.72
CA ARG A 232 4.41 11.94 4.73
C ARG A 232 4.65 12.71 6.03
N GLY A 233 5.39 12.11 6.96
CA GLY A 233 5.87 12.76 8.17
C GLY A 233 4.91 12.71 9.37
N GLY A 234 3.99 11.76 9.43
CA GLY A 234 3.13 11.53 10.59
C GLY A 234 3.78 10.65 11.67
N PHE A 235 3.44 10.88 12.94
CA PHE A 235 3.84 10.01 14.05
C PHE A 235 2.84 8.87 14.23
N LEU A 236 3.28 7.62 14.00
CA LEU A 236 2.40 6.45 13.93
C LEU A 236 2.51 5.55 15.17
N ILE A 237 1.36 5.20 15.74
CA ILE A 237 1.19 4.05 16.63
C ILE A 237 0.43 2.95 15.88
N HIS A 238 1.03 1.76 15.76
CA HIS A 238 0.54 0.68 14.89
C HIS A 238 0.63 -0.69 15.59
N PRO A 239 -0.28 -1.64 15.33
CA PRO A 239 -0.20 -2.94 15.96
C PRO A 239 1.04 -3.70 15.47
N ARG A 240 1.80 -4.28 16.39
CA ARG A 240 3.03 -5.02 16.07
C ARG A 240 2.75 -6.17 15.11
N VAL A 241 3.46 -6.19 13.98
CA VAL A 241 3.57 -7.36 13.09
C VAL A 241 5.04 -7.82 13.10
N PRO A 242 5.36 -9.09 13.41
CA PRO A 242 6.74 -9.54 13.63
C PRO A 242 7.75 -9.18 12.54
N GLY A 243 7.36 -9.28 11.27
CA GLY A 243 8.22 -8.99 10.12
C GLY A 243 8.61 -7.52 9.98
N MET A 244 7.89 -6.61 10.64
CA MET A 244 8.23 -5.18 10.64
C MET A 244 9.58 -4.91 11.30
N TYR A 245 10.02 -5.74 12.26
CA TYR A 245 11.31 -5.54 12.94
C TYR A 245 12.54 -5.68 12.05
N ARG A 246 12.39 -6.19 10.83
CA ARG A 246 13.48 -6.21 9.83
C ARG A 246 13.77 -4.82 9.25
N THR A 247 12.79 -3.91 9.32
CA THR A 247 12.86 -2.57 8.73
C THR A 247 12.74 -1.49 9.79
N PHE A 248 11.83 -1.68 10.72
CA PHE A 248 11.46 -0.68 11.70
C PHE A 248 11.91 -1.06 13.11
N THR A 249 12.27 -0.06 13.89
CA THR A 249 12.62 -0.22 15.31
C THR A 249 11.55 0.48 16.15
N ASP A 250 11.01 -0.25 17.11
CA ASP A 250 10.00 0.26 18.05
C ASP A 250 10.55 1.47 18.82
N ARG A 251 9.69 2.49 19.00
CA ARG A 251 10.03 3.79 19.63
C ARG A 251 11.23 4.51 19.00
N LYS A 252 11.56 4.19 17.74
CA LYS A 252 12.55 4.91 16.94
C LYS A 252 11.97 5.37 15.61
N HIS A 253 11.29 4.50 14.87
CA HIS A 253 10.68 4.86 13.58
C HIS A 253 9.16 4.99 13.67
N LEU A 254 8.55 4.24 14.58
CA LEU A 254 7.13 4.25 14.94
C LEU A 254 7.00 3.55 16.29
N VAL A 255 5.79 3.56 16.85
CA VAL A 255 5.50 2.91 18.13
C VAL A 255 4.58 1.72 17.90
N PHE A 256 4.94 0.58 18.49
CA PHE A 256 4.11 -0.60 18.45
C PHE A 256 3.24 -0.77 19.68
N TYR A 257 2.03 -1.29 19.47
CA TYR A 257 1.19 -1.86 20.53
C TYR A 257 0.80 -3.31 20.19
N ASP A 258 0.37 -4.06 21.19
CA ASP A 258 -0.10 -5.44 21.00
C ASP A 258 -1.54 -5.44 20.51
N PHE A 259 -1.82 -6.22 19.47
CA PHE A 259 -3.16 -6.30 18.88
C PHE A 259 -4.23 -6.62 19.93
N GLY A 260 -5.32 -5.85 19.90
CA GLY A 260 -6.45 -5.98 20.83
C GLY A 260 -6.21 -5.37 22.22
N ARG A 261 -4.99 -4.89 22.55
CA ARG A 261 -4.68 -4.22 23.82
C ARG A 261 -4.97 -2.72 23.75
N PHE A 262 -6.26 -2.38 23.82
CA PHE A 262 -6.71 -0.99 23.81
C PHE A 262 -6.28 -0.20 25.05
N ASP A 263 -6.12 -0.87 26.20
CA ASP A 263 -5.52 -0.30 27.40
C ASP A 263 -4.09 0.20 27.15
N GLN A 264 -3.25 -0.67 26.58
CA GLN A 264 -1.88 -0.30 26.19
C GLN A 264 -1.87 0.80 25.12
N LEU A 265 -2.78 0.73 24.15
CA LEU A 265 -2.89 1.76 23.12
C LEU A 265 -3.22 3.13 23.72
N ALA A 266 -4.15 3.21 24.69
CA ALA A 266 -4.46 4.45 25.39
C ALA A 266 -3.24 4.98 26.16
N GLU A 267 -2.55 4.12 26.91
CA GLU A 267 -1.33 4.48 27.63
C GLU A 267 -0.28 5.10 26.70
N LEU A 268 -0.07 4.50 25.52
CA LEU A 268 0.88 4.99 24.53
C LEU A 268 0.44 6.32 23.91
N VAL A 269 -0.83 6.44 23.52
CA VAL A 269 -1.36 7.68 22.94
C VAL A 269 -1.21 8.82 23.95
N ASP A 270 -1.67 8.63 25.19
CA ASP A 270 -1.61 9.67 26.24
C ASP A 270 -0.16 10.02 26.57
N TYR A 271 0.71 9.00 26.69
CA TYR A 271 2.14 9.21 26.90
C TYR A 271 2.75 10.10 25.82
N TYR A 272 2.48 9.82 24.55
CA TYR A 272 3.06 10.56 23.44
C TYR A 272 2.40 11.91 23.17
N LEU A 273 1.16 12.15 23.60
CA LEU A 273 0.56 13.48 23.53
C LEU A 273 1.31 14.49 24.42
N ASP A 274 1.78 14.06 25.59
CA ASP A 274 2.53 14.88 26.55
C ASP A 274 4.05 14.98 26.26
N ARG A 275 4.56 14.26 25.27
CA ARG A 275 6.01 14.16 24.98
C ARG A 275 6.35 14.60 23.57
N ALA A 276 6.17 15.90 23.33
CA ALA A 276 6.36 16.48 22.01
C ALA A 276 7.75 16.21 21.42
N ASP A 277 8.82 16.35 22.21
CA ASP A 277 10.19 16.18 21.72
C ASP A 277 10.51 14.72 21.36
N GLU A 278 10.15 13.77 22.23
CA GLU A 278 10.33 12.33 21.95
C GLU A 278 9.53 11.90 20.73
N ARG A 279 8.27 12.36 20.64
CA ARG A 279 7.38 12.10 19.52
C ARG A 279 7.97 12.64 18.21
N GLU A 280 8.51 13.85 18.22
CA GLU A 280 9.10 14.48 17.05
C GLU A 280 10.37 13.76 16.57
N GLN A 281 11.21 13.29 17.50
CA GLN A 281 12.39 12.48 17.19
C GLN A 281 12.00 11.18 16.46
N ILE A 282 10.98 10.48 16.96
CA ILE A 282 10.48 9.24 16.34
C ILE A 282 9.87 9.52 14.98
N ARG A 283 9.03 10.56 14.89
CA ARG A 283 8.38 11.00 13.64
C ARG A 283 9.41 11.28 12.56
N GLN A 284 10.45 12.07 12.89
CA GLN A 284 11.49 12.45 11.94
C GLN A 284 12.31 11.23 11.50
N ALA A 285 12.74 10.37 12.43
CA ALA A 285 13.49 9.16 12.08
C ALA A 285 12.69 8.17 11.24
N GLY A 286 11.38 8.02 11.50
CA GLY A 286 10.48 7.22 10.66
C GLY A 286 10.31 7.81 9.26
N HIS A 287 10.15 9.12 9.16
CA HIS A 287 10.05 9.83 7.89
C HIS A 287 11.31 9.68 7.05
N ASP A 288 12.49 9.93 7.64
CA ASP A 288 13.77 9.85 6.95
C ASP A 288 14.03 8.43 6.42
N LEU A 289 13.74 7.40 7.21
CA LEU A 289 13.87 6.01 6.77
C LEU A 289 12.99 5.73 5.56
N VAL A 290 11.70 6.08 5.62
CA VAL A 290 10.73 5.72 4.57
C VAL A 290 10.97 6.53 3.29
N ARG A 291 11.17 7.84 3.40
CA ARG A 291 11.44 8.73 2.26
C ARG A 291 12.72 8.33 1.51
N THR A 292 13.70 7.76 2.20
CA THR A 292 15.01 7.42 1.60
C THR A 292 15.08 6.01 1.03
N HIS A 293 14.32 5.05 1.58
CA HIS A 293 14.53 3.62 1.27
C HIS A 293 13.24 2.82 0.98
N HIS A 294 12.06 3.43 1.15
CA HIS A 294 10.79 2.72 1.03
C HIS A 294 9.76 3.48 0.19
N THR A 295 10.23 4.05 -0.92
CA THR A 295 9.40 4.66 -1.94
C THR A 295 9.09 3.69 -3.09
N TYR A 296 8.14 4.06 -3.95
CA TYR A 296 7.89 3.30 -5.17
C TYR A 296 9.07 3.32 -6.16
N LEU A 297 9.98 4.29 -6.08
CA LEU A 297 11.25 4.26 -6.84
C LEU A 297 12.07 3.02 -6.45
N ASP A 298 12.21 2.76 -5.15
CA ASP A 298 12.96 1.62 -4.62
C ASP A 298 12.31 0.29 -5.03
N ARG A 299 10.97 0.23 -4.98
CA ARG A 299 10.21 -0.96 -5.35
C ARG A 299 10.33 -1.27 -6.84
N TRP A 300 10.19 -0.27 -7.70
CA TRP A 300 10.32 -0.48 -9.13
C TRP A 300 11.75 -0.77 -9.57
N ALA A 301 12.76 -0.15 -8.95
CA ALA A 301 14.15 -0.55 -9.16
C ALA A 301 14.37 -2.03 -8.83
N THR A 302 13.88 -2.50 -7.68
CA THR A 302 13.96 -3.91 -7.26
C THR A 302 13.22 -4.84 -8.24
N ILE A 303 12.01 -4.46 -8.65
CA ILE A 303 11.21 -5.26 -9.60
C ILE A 303 11.95 -5.44 -10.92
N LEU A 304 12.51 -4.35 -11.47
CA LEU A 304 13.22 -4.38 -12.75
C LEU A 304 14.53 -5.19 -12.65
N GLU A 305 15.28 -5.05 -11.56
CA GLU A 305 16.47 -5.86 -11.30
C GLU A 305 16.14 -7.36 -11.29
N VAL A 306 15.07 -7.77 -10.60
CA VAL A 306 14.60 -9.17 -10.57
C VAL A 306 14.20 -9.67 -11.97
N LEU A 307 13.69 -8.78 -12.84
CA LEU A 307 13.37 -9.10 -14.23
C LEU A 307 14.60 -9.11 -15.15
N GLY A 308 15.78 -8.71 -14.66
CA GLY A 308 16.99 -8.54 -15.49
C GLY A 308 16.85 -7.39 -16.48
N ARG A 309 16.29 -6.27 -16.02
CA ARG A 309 16.02 -5.05 -16.80
C ARG A 309 16.67 -3.84 -16.16
#